data_AF-A0A943Q2P7-F1
#
_entry.id   AF-A0A943Q2P7-F1
#
_cell.length_a   1.000
_cell.length_b   1.000
_cell.length_c   1.000
_cell.angle_alpha   90.00
_cell.angle_beta   90.00
_cell.angle_gamma   90.00
#
_symmetry.space_group_name_H-M   'P 1'
#
loop_
_entity.id
_entity.type
_entity.pdbx_description
1 polymer ?
#
loop_
_entity_poly.entity_id
_entity_poly.type
_entity_poly.pdbx_seq_one_letter_code
_entity_poly.pdbx_strand_id
1 'polypeptide(L)' 'MGNILNVAIVEDDINASNKPVSFFDELKKENDIDFNINTFINGESFLKEQDKYDVVFMDMEFPGMNGVETITKLR' A
#
# COMPACT_ATOMS: atom_id res chain seq x y z
N MET A 1 11.51 21.05 3.41
CA MET A 1 11.37 19.59 3.49
C MET A 1 9.99 19.29 2.96
N GLY A 2 9.88 18.74 1.76
CA GLY A 2 8.60 18.26 1.25
C GLY A 2 8.07 17.18 2.20
N ASN A 3 6.76 17.13 2.40
CA ASN A 3 6.17 16.03 3.16
C ASN A 3 6.30 14.75 2.33
N ILE A 4 6.91 13.73 2.90
CA ILE A 4 6.94 12.38 2.34
C ILE A 4 5.72 11.65 2.90
N LEU A 5 4.85 11.15 2.03
CA LEU A 5 3.72 10.31 2.43
C LEU A 5 4.11 8.83 2.34
N ASN A 6 3.88 8.09 3.43
CA ASN A 6 4.09 6.65 3.47
C ASN A 6 2.84 5.94 2.96
N VAL A 7 2.96 5.17 1.90
CA VAL A 7 1.87 4.43 1.26
C VAL A 7 2.15 2.95 1.31
N ALA A 8 1.16 2.16 1.75
CA ALA A 8 1.19 0.71 1.60
C ALA A 8 0.21 0.27 0.51
N ILE A 9 0.60 -0.74 -0.27
CA ILE A 9 -0.27 -1.42 -1.24
C ILE A 9 -0.26 -2.91 -0.91
N VAL A 10 -1.42 -3.50 -0.64
CA VAL A 10 -1.58 -4.93 -0.32
C VAL A 10 -2.37 -5.59 -1.45
N GLU A 11 -1.68 -6.37 -2.26
CA GLU A 11 -2.15 -6.91 -3.55
C GLU A 11 -1.22 -8.09 -3.95
N ASP A 12 -1.77 -9.26 -4.25
CA ASP A 12 -0.99 -10.45 -4.57
C ASP A 12 -0.59 -10.54 -6.05
N ASP A 13 -1.30 -9.86 -6.96
CA ASP A 13 -0.89 -9.74 -8.35
C ASP A 13 0.05 -8.54 -8.58
N ILE A 14 1.30 -8.84 -8.94
CA ILE A 14 2.31 -7.81 -9.17
C ILE A 14 1.94 -6.81 -10.28
N ASN A 15 1.15 -7.22 -11.28
CA ASN A 15 0.75 -6.33 -12.37
C ASN A 15 -0.32 -5.34 -11.88
N ALA A 16 -1.24 -5.79 -11.04
CA ALA A 16 -2.21 -4.97 -10.35
C ALA A 16 -1.51 -4.00 -9.38
N SER A 17 -0.53 -4.47 -8.59
CA SER A 17 0.19 -3.61 -7.64
C SER A 17 1.00 -2.51 -8.34
N ASN A 18 1.51 -2.76 -9.54
CA ASN A 18 2.27 -1.79 -10.32
C ASN A 18 1.43 -0.62 -10.84
N LYS A 19 0.11 -0.78 -10.99
CA LYS A 19 -0.76 0.30 -11.49
C LYS A 19 -0.84 1.47 -10.50
N PRO A 20 -1.21 1.28 -9.21
CA PRO A 20 -1.14 2.36 -8.22
C PRO A 20 0.25 2.98 -8.10
N VAL A 21 1.32 2.18 -8.14
CA VAL A 21 2.71 2.70 -8.11
C VAL A 21 2.95 3.70 -9.24
N SER A 22 2.55 3.35 -10.48
CA SER A 22 2.69 4.26 -11.62
C SER A 22 1.90 5.56 -11.47
N PHE A 23 0.71 5.52 -10.83
CA PHE A 23 -0.07 6.72 -10.54
C PHE A 23 0.62 7.62 -9.50
N PHE A 24 1.27 7.05 -8.48
CA PHE A 24 2.05 7.84 -7.53
C PHE A 24 3.28 8.47 -8.17
N ASP A 25 3.95 7.76 -9.08
CA ASP A 25 5.07 8.30 -9.84
C ASP A 25 4.66 9.48 -10.74
N GLU A 26 3.45 9.43 -11.33
CA GLU A 26 2.87 10.53 -12.10
C GLU A 26 2.49 11.70 -11.19
N LEU A 27 1.80 11.45 -10.07
CA LEU A 27 1.41 12.47 -9.10
C LEU A 27 2.63 13.22 -8.54
N LYS A 28 3.73 12.51 -8.26
CA LYS A 28 4.99 13.11 -7.82
C LYS A 28 5.62 14.05 -8.87
N LYS A 29 5.41 13.80 -10.17
CA LYS A 29 5.93 14.70 -11.22
C LYS A 29 5.08 15.97 -11.35
N GLU A 30 3.78 15.84 -11.10
CA GLU A 30 2.82 16.94 -11.21
C GLU A 30 2.76 17.81 -9.95
N ASN A 31 3.17 17.28 -8.79
CA ASN A 31 3.05 17.92 -7.49
C ASN A 31 4.38 17.90 -6.72
N ASP A 32 4.61 18.87 -5.84
CA ASP A 32 5.77 18.89 -4.93
C ASP A 32 5.54 17.97 -3.70
N ILE A 33 5.25 16.70 -3.97
CA ILE A 33 4.96 15.66 -2.97
C ILE A 33 5.80 14.42 -3.29
N ASP A 34 6.47 13.90 -2.27
CA ASP A 34 7.19 12.65 -2.34
C ASP A 34 6.39 11.50 -1.70
N PHE A 35 6.58 10.29 -2.22
CA PHE A 35 5.94 9.08 -1.71
C PHE A 35 7.00 8.05 -1.37
N ASN A 36 6.82 7.38 -0.22
CA ASN A 36 7.51 6.16 0.13
C ASN A 36 6.51 5.00 0.04
N ILE A 37 6.68 4.14 -0.96
CA ILE A 37 5.67 3.13 -1.31
C ILE A 37 6.21 1.74 -0.98
N ASN A 38 5.48 1.01 -0.14
CA ASN A 38 5.76 -0.39 0.18
C ASN A 38 4.64 -1.28 -0.38
N THR A 39 5.00 -2.39 -1.01
CA THR A 39 4.04 -3.38 -1.52
C THR A 39 4.09 -4.67 -0.70
N PHE A 40 2.93 -5.27 -0.50
CA PHE A 40 2.73 -6.50 0.26
C PHE A 40 1.85 -7.44 -0.55
N ILE A 41 2.16 -8.73 -0.53
CA ILE A 41 1.42 -9.74 -1.31
C ILE A 41 0.29 -10.42 -0.53
N ASN A 42 0.16 -10.12 0.76
CA ASN A 42 -0.90 -10.63 1.63
C ASN A 42 -1.00 -9.84 2.93
N GLY A 43 -2.12 -10.01 3.62
CA GLY A 43 -2.41 -9.36 4.90
C GLY A 43 -1.44 -9.74 6.01
N GLU A 44 -0.92 -10.97 6.06
CA GLU A 44 0.03 -11.38 7.11
C GLU A 44 1.37 -10.65 7.02
N SER A 45 1.87 -10.43 5.80
CA SER A 45 3.10 -9.66 5.56
C SER A 45 2.91 -8.19 5.93
N PHE A 46 1.76 -7.62 5.58
CA PHE A 46 1.39 -6.26 5.96
C PHE A 46 1.21 -6.08 7.47
N LEU A 47 0.50 -6.99 8.15
CA LEU A 47 0.26 -6.91 9.60
C LEU A 47 1.51 -7.15 10.46
N LYS A 48 2.57 -7.75 9.90
CA LYS A 48 3.87 -7.90 10.57
C LYS A 48 4.70 -6.63 10.52
N GLU A 49 4.41 -5.75 9.57
CA GLU A 49 5.11 -4.48 9.43
C GLU A 49 4.77 -3.56 10.61
N GLN A 50 5.77 -2.82 11.11
CA GLN A 50 5.60 -1.89 12.22
C GLN A 50 5.60 -0.42 11.76
N ASP A 51 5.87 -0.19 10.48
CA ASP A 51 5.81 1.14 9.89
C ASP A 51 4.39 1.74 9.94
N LYS A 52 4.34 3.07 10.08
CA LYS A 52 3.10 3.83 10.03
C LYS A 52 2.88 4.34 8.60
N TYR A 53 1.72 3.99 8.05
CA TYR A 53 1.30 4.43 6.74
C TYR A 53 0.24 5.53 6.84
N ASP A 54 0.36 6.54 5.98
CA ASP A 54 -0.64 7.60 5.83
C ASP A 54 -1.84 7.11 5.01
N VAL A 55 -1.58 6.24 4.02
CA VAL A 55 -2.60 5.63 3.16
C VAL A 55 -2.26 4.16 2.91
N VAL A 56 -3.28 3.31 2.98
CA VAL A 56 -3.17 1.88 2.65
C VAL A 56 -4.17 1.56 1.54
N PHE A 57 -3.67 1.09 0.41
CA PHE A 57 -4.47 0.48 -0.66
C PHE A 57 -4.51 -1.02 -0.37
N MET A 58 -5.70 -1.56 -0.18
CA MET A 58 -5.92 -2.95 0.22
C MET A 58 -6.84 -3.57 -0.81
N ASP A 59 -6.37 -4.60 -1.53
CA ASP A 59 -7.28 -5.40 -2.34
C ASP A 59 -8.27 -6.16 -1.44
N MET A 60 -9.45 -6.47 -1.96
CA MET A 60 -10.49 -7.16 -1.20
C MET A 60 -10.18 -8.64 -1.05
N GLU A 61 -9.55 -9.25 -2.06
CA GLU A 61 -9.29 -10.69 -2.12
C GLU A 61 -7.82 -10.97 -2.38
N PHE A 62 -7.18 -11.76 -1.52
CA PHE A 62 -5.84 -12.32 -1.73
C PHE A 62 -5.72 -13.63 -0.94
N PRO A 63 -4.72 -14.49 -1.24
CA PRO A 63 -4.57 -15.77 -0.56
C PRO A 63 -4.39 -15.63 0.96
N GLY A 64 -4.98 -16.58 1.70
CA GLY A 64 -4.89 -16.62 3.17
C GLY A 64 -6.03 -15.82 3.80
N MET A 65 -5.71 -14.65 4.32
CA MET A 65 -6.67 -13.69 4.88
C MET A 65 -7.15 -12.75 3.79
N ASN A 66 -8.39 -12.25 3.85
CA ASN A 66 -8.85 -11.22 2.89
C ASN A 66 -8.64 -9.78 3.42
N GLY A 67 -8.93 -8.78 2.58
CA GLY A 67 -8.74 -7.37 2.94
C GLY A 67 -9.56 -6.92 4.16
N VAL A 68 -10.80 -7.42 4.29
CA VAL A 68 -11.70 -7.08 5.41
C VAL A 68 -11.18 -7.65 6.73
N GLU A 69 -10.76 -8.91 6.73
CA GLU A 69 -10.15 -9.56 7.88
C GLU A 69 -8.85 -8.87 8.28
N THR A 70 -8.03 -8.47 7.30
CA THR A 70 -6.77 -7.74 7.52
C THR A 70 -7.01 -6.41 8.22
N ILE A 71 -7.95 -5.60 7.72
CA ILE A 71 -8.32 -4.31 8.33
C ILE A 71 -8.92 -4.51 9.72
N THR A 72 -9.68 -5.59 9.94
CA THR A 72 -10.25 -5.92 11.24
C THR A 72 -9.17 -6.22 12.27
N LYS A 73 -8.06 -6.85 11.88
CA LYS A 73 -6.91 -7.12 12.76
C LYS A 73 -5.98 -5.93 12.96
N LEU A 74 -6.01 -4.95 12.06
CA LEU A 74 -5.18 -3.74 12.14
C LEU A 74 -5.66 -2.78 13.25
N ARG A 75 -6.94 -2.86 13.64
CA ARG A 75 -7.58 -2.00 14.66
C ARG A 75 -7.60 -2.66 16.03
#